data_AF-A0A1I5YH57-F1
#
_entry.id   AF-A0A1I5YH57-F1
#
_cell.length_a   1.000
_cell.length_b   1.000
_cell.length_c   1.000
_cell.angle_alpha   90.00
_cell.angle_beta   90.00
_cell.angle_gamma   90.00
#
_symmetry.space_group_name_H-M   'P 1'
#
loop_
_entity.id
_entity.type
_entity.pdbx_description
1 polymer ?
#
loop_
_entity_poly.entity_id
_entity_poly.type
_entity_poly.pdbx_seq_one_letter_code
_entity_poly.pdbx_strand_id
1 'polypeptide(L)'
;MMKQGFSGYMRIAFLTIIGAFALSGSMAQHIYVDTITYAGTLKFKKGNIYYKRIKAVAGSLNGSFVMHDPEPYPEDETLLLFDEANNCILNFKLNEVLADHEDATIMTTECLFTDTSLILTRYSYWNGLCNGCQVGIEHFTYGFNNAGVFCLKDSSSAFTYDPKEKLKLSKKDKSNFRRVLIQSPILDETDRKKLYEYLE
;
A
#
# COMPACT_ATOMS: atom_id res chain seq x y z
N MET A 1 -48.55 61.31 -20.02
CA MET A 1 -48.98 59.91 -20.29
C MET A 1 -47.75 59.03 -20.30
N MET A 2 -47.66 58.09 -19.34
CA MET A 2 -46.67 57.02 -19.33
C MET A 2 -46.96 56.02 -20.46
N LYS A 3 -45.93 55.57 -21.17
CA LYS A 3 -45.85 54.22 -21.77
C LYS A 3 -44.45 53.70 -21.41
N GLN A 4 -44.36 52.89 -20.35
CA GLN A 4 -44.17 51.43 -20.46
C GLN A 4 -43.06 51.04 -21.44
N GLY A 5 -41.87 50.71 -20.90
CA GLY A 5 -40.77 50.16 -21.70
C GLY A 5 -39.65 49.46 -20.91
N PHE A 6 -39.80 49.28 -19.59
CA PHE A 6 -38.71 48.81 -18.72
C PHE A 6 -38.93 47.42 -18.09
N SER A 7 -39.87 46.63 -18.61
CA SER A 7 -40.23 45.32 -18.01
C SER A 7 -39.58 44.10 -18.71
N GLY A 8 -39.25 44.19 -20.01
CA GLY A 8 -38.69 43.08 -20.77
C GLY A 8 -37.18 42.87 -20.55
N TYR A 9 -36.39 43.94 -20.64
CA TYR A 9 -34.93 43.86 -20.58
C TYR A 9 -34.39 43.43 -19.21
N MET A 10 -35.05 43.82 -18.12
CA MET A 10 -34.69 43.40 -16.76
C MET A 10 -34.92 41.90 -16.53
N ARG A 11 -35.98 41.32 -17.11
CA ARG A 11 -36.24 39.86 -17.01
C ARG A 11 -35.22 39.05 -17.79
N ILE A 12 -34.82 39.52 -18.98
CA ILE A 12 -33.81 38.87 -19.81
C ILE A 12 -32.45 38.94 -19.15
N ALA A 13 -32.05 40.11 -18.62
CA ALA A 13 -30.79 40.29 -17.90
C ALA A 13 -30.69 39.37 -16.67
N PHE A 14 -31.77 39.24 -15.88
CA PHE A 14 -31.80 38.38 -14.71
C PHE A 14 -31.72 36.88 -15.07
N LEU A 15 -32.37 36.46 -16.15
CA LEU A 15 -32.28 35.09 -16.67
C LEU A 15 -30.88 34.75 -17.21
N THR A 16 -30.19 35.69 -17.87
CA THR A 16 -28.80 35.49 -18.31
C THR A 16 -27.80 35.42 -17.16
N ILE A 17 -28.00 36.19 -16.08
CA ILE A 17 -27.14 36.15 -14.90
C ILE A 17 -27.32 34.81 -14.16
N ILE A 18 -28.56 34.35 -13.97
CA ILE A 18 -28.82 33.04 -13.37
C ILE A 18 -28.29 31.90 -14.27
N GLY A 19 -28.38 32.03 -15.60
CA GLY A 19 -27.79 31.07 -16.54
C GLY A 19 -26.27 30.99 -16.46
N ALA A 20 -25.58 32.12 -16.26
CA ALA A 20 -24.12 32.15 -16.12
C ALA A 20 -23.64 31.58 -14.77
N PHE A 21 -24.38 31.80 -13.68
CA PHE A 21 -24.06 31.25 -12.36
C PHE A 21 -24.55 29.80 -12.16
N ALA A 22 -25.56 29.34 -12.91
CA ALA A 22 -25.92 27.91 -12.97
C ALA A 22 -24.93 27.09 -13.81
N LEU A 23 -24.24 27.74 -14.76
CA LEU A 23 -23.14 27.13 -15.54
C LEU A 23 -21.77 27.22 -14.85
N SER A 24 -21.62 27.99 -13.77
CA SER A 24 -20.49 27.82 -12.84
C SER A 24 -20.71 26.62 -11.92
N GLY A 25 -21.32 25.55 -12.45
CA GLY A 25 -21.33 24.25 -11.84
C GLY A 25 -19.87 23.88 -11.56
N SER A 26 -19.58 23.73 -10.28
CA SER A 26 -18.36 23.21 -9.69
C SER A 26 -17.39 22.67 -10.75
N MET A 27 -16.41 23.49 -11.15
CA MET A 27 -15.22 22.93 -11.78
C MET A 27 -14.60 22.00 -10.75
N ALA A 28 -14.89 20.71 -10.87
CA ALA A 28 -14.18 19.67 -10.16
C ALA A 28 -12.73 19.78 -10.64
N GLN A 29 -11.88 20.39 -9.82
CA GLN A 29 -10.45 20.31 -10.02
C GLN A 29 -10.07 18.86 -9.80
N HIS A 30 -9.75 18.16 -10.89
CA HIS A 30 -9.12 16.86 -10.82
C HIS A 30 -7.71 17.04 -10.26
N ILE A 31 -7.53 16.75 -8.98
CA ILE A 31 -6.20 16.63 -8.38
C ILE A 31 -5.82 15.16 -8.47
N TYR A 32 -4.74 14.88 -9.18
CA TYR A 32 -4.14 13.55 -9.19
C TYR A 32 -3.28 13.42 -7.93
N VAL A 33 -3.58 12.42 -7.10
CA VAL A 33 -2.74 12.08 -5.94
C VAL A 33 -2.01 10.81 -6.28
N ASP A 34 -0.77 10.96 -6.70
CA ASP A 34 0.09 9.82 -7.05
C ASP A 34 0.63 9.11 -5.80
N THR A 35 0.54 9.74 -4.62
CA THR A 35 1.15 9.23 -3.39
C THR A 35 0.47 9.74 -2.12
N ILE A 36 0.22 8.84 -1.17
CA ILE A 36 -0.17 9.16 0.20
C ILE A 36 1.01 8.90 1.13
N THR A 37 1.35 9.86 1.99
CA THR A 37 2.40 9.70 3.01
C THR A 37 1.80 9.78 4.41
N TYR A 38 1.99 8.73 5.20
CA TYR A 38 1.74 8.72 6.64
C TYR A 38 3.05 8.89 7.38
N ALA A 39 3.08 9.73 8.41
CA ALA A 39 4.28 9.94 9.20
C ALA A 39 3.97 9.93 10.69
N GLY A 40 4.94 9.53 11.49
CA GLY A 40 4.81 9.55 12.95
C GLY A 40 6.08 9.12 13.65
N THR A 41 5.94 8.78 14.93
CA THR A 41 7.04 8.36 15.77
C THR A 41 6.72 7.03 16.43
N LEU A 42 7.62 6.07 16.27
CA LEU A 42 7.64 4.80 16.99
C LEU A 42 8.45 4.99 18.29
N LYS A 43 7.82 4.74 19.44
CA LYS A 43 8.46 4.87 20.76
C LYS A 43 8.97 3.51 21.22
N PHE A 44 10.28 3.31 21.22
CA PHE A 44 10.90 2.13 21.83
C PHE A 44 11.38 2.46 23.24
N LYS A 45 11.56 1.43 24.06
CA LYS A 45 12.11 1.55 25.42
C LYS A 45 13.48 2.24 25.46
N LYS A 46 14.29 2.09 24.40
CA LYS A 46 15.66 2.62 24.30
C LYS A 46 15.80 3.88 23.43
N GLY A 47 14.71 4.40 22.85
CA GLY A 47 14.77 5.56 21.96
C GLY A 47 13.56 5.70 21.05
N ASN A 48 13.49 6.78 20.29
CA ASN A 48 12.43 7.02 19.33
C ASN A 48 12.92 6.85 17.90
N ILE A 49 12.02 6.46 17.00
CA ILE A 49 12.29 6.39 15.56
C ILE A 49 11.17 7.10 14.84
N TYR A 50 11.51 8.00 13.93
CA TYR A 50 10.53 8.62 13.05
C TYR A 50 10.28 7.70 11.88
N TYR A 51 9.01 7.52 11.49
CA TYR A 51 8.66 6.73 10.33
C TYR A 51 7.92 7.56 9.30
N LYS A 52 8.11 7.22 8.02
CA LYS A 52 7.26 7.61 6.91
C LYS A 52 6.83 6.35 6.17
N ARG A 53 5.53 6.16 6.01
CA ARG A 53 4.93 5.12 5.18
C ARG A 53 4.39 5.79 3.93
N ILE A 54 4.96 5.45 2.79
CA ILE A 54 4.66 6.06 1.48
C ILE A 54 3.90 5.01 0.68
N LYS A 55 2.65 5.30 0.34
CA LYS A 55 1.78 4.43 -0.46
C LYS A 55 1.55 5.11 -1.81
N ALA A 56 1.93 4.47 -2.90
CA ALA A 56 1.59 4.93 -4.24
C ALA A 56 0.11 4.64 -4.49
N VAL A 57 -0.67 5.65 -4.87
CA VAL A 57 -2.10 5.50 -5.13
C VAL A 57 -2.38 5.98 -6.54
N ALA A 58 -3.17 5.23 -7.31
CA ALA A 58 -3.74 5.72 -8.55
C ALA A 58 -5.16 6.23 -8.26
N GLY A 59 -5.32 7.55 -8.06
CA GLY A 59 -6.62 8.12 -7.71
C GLY A 59 -6.90 9.50 -8.33
N SER A 60 -8.11 9.66 -8.88
CA SER A 60 -8.65 10.96 -9.29
C SER A 60 -9.47 11.59 -8.15
N LEU A 61 -9.03 12.73 -7.61
CA LEU A 61 -9.85 13.48 -6.65
C LEU A 61 -10.91 14.31 -7.38
N ASN A 62 -12.19 13.96 -7.19
CA ASN A 62 -13.29 14.91 -7.37
C ASN A 62 -13.61 15.55 -6.01
N GLY A 63 -14.23 16.74 -5.99
CA GLY A 63 -14.41 17.63 -4.82
C GLY A 63 -15.12 17.08 -3.55
N SER A 64 -15.28 15.77 -3.43
CA SER A 64 -15.66 15.01 -2.25
C SER A 64 -14.75 13.79 -2.17
N PHE A 65 -14.10 13.56 -1.01
CA PHE A 65 -13.16 12.46 -0.78
C PHE A 65 -13.88 11.10 -0.95
N VAL A 66 -13.92 10.62 -2.18
CA VAL A 66 -14.32 9.26 -2.53
C VAL A 66 -13.12 8.68 -3.24
N MET A 67 -12.29 7.95 -2.48
CA MET A 67 -11.32 7.06 -3.08
C MET A 67 -12.12 5.99 -3.84
N HIS A 68 -12.13 6.09 -5.15
CA HIS A 68 -12.34 4.92 -5.97
C HIS A 68 -10.99 4.19 -5.99
N ASP A 69 -10.98 2.89 -5.67
CA ASP A 69 -9.87 1.99 -6.01
C ASP A 69 -10.17 1.44 -7.42
N PRO A 70 -9.62 1.98 -8.52
CA PRO A 70 -9.68 1.30 -9.79
C PRO A 70 -8.30 0.76 -10.10
N GLU A 71 -7.81 -0.24 -9.36
CA GLU A 71 -6.89 -1.25 -9.92
C GLU A 71 -6.68 -2.42 -8.95
N PRO A 72 -6.66 -3.68 -9.44
CA PRO A 72 -6.50 -4.87 -8.60
C PRO A 72 -5.06 -5.10 -8.12
N TYR A 73 -4.15 -4.13 -8.34
CA TYR A 73 -2.73 -4.28 -8.04
C TYR A 73 -2.41 -3.83 -6.60
N PRO A 74 -1.53 -4.54 -5.87
CA PRO A 74 -0.96 -4.10 -4.61
C PRO A 74 -0.32 -2.74 -4.84
N GLU A 75 -0.89 -1.73 -4.21
CA GLU A 75 -0.29 -0.40 -4.18
C GLU A 75 1.13 -0.50 -3.61
N ASP A 76 2.12 -0.10 -4.41
CA ASP A 76 3.51 -0.05 -4.00
C ASP A 76 3.61 0.76 -2.71
N GLU A 77 4.18 0.13 -1.69
CA GLU A 77 4.22 0.74 -0.37
C GLU A 77 5.60 0.59 0.23
N THR A 78 6.12 1.69 0.77
CA THR A 78 7.47 1.75 1.33
C THR A 78 7.42 2.28 2.76
N LEU A 79 8.10 1.58 3.67
CA LEU A 79 8.42 2.03 5.01
C LEU A 79 9.82 2.64 5.03
N LEU A 80 9.89 3.91 5.41
CA LEU A 80 11.12 4.61 5.70
C LEU A 80 11.21 4.87 7.20
N LEU A 81 12.34 4.55 7.81
CA LEU A 81 12.64 4.90 9.20
C LEU A 81 13.81 5.87 9.26
N PHE A 82 13.71 6.82 10.16
CA PHE A 82 14.70 7.87 10.37
C PHE A 82 15.15 7.90 11.84
N ASP A 83 16.44 8.13 12.05
CA ASP A 83 16.98 8.40 13.38
C ASP A 83 16.60 9.82 13.86
N GLU A 84 17.05 10.19 15.06
CA GLU A 84 16.79 11.51 15.65
C GLU A 84 17.51 12.65 14.91
N ALA A 85 18.58 12.35 14.16
CA ALA A 85 19.25 13.29 13.28
C ALA A 85 18.59 13.37 11.88
N ASN A 86 17.45 12.71 11.70
CA ASN A 86 16.67 12.64 10.45
C ASN A 86 17.42 11.98 9.29
N ASN A 87 18.39 11.11 9.58
CA ASN A 87 19.01 10.23 8.59
C ASN A 87 18.11 9.02 8.36
N CYS A 88 17.88 8.66 7.09
CA CYS A 88 17.15 7.43 6.76
C CYS A 88 18.02 6.21 7.13
N ILE A 89 17.55 5.43 8.09
CA ILE A 89 18.25 4.25 8.64
C ILE A 89 17.63 2.93 8.17
N LEU A 90 16.41 2.95 7.63
CA LEU A 90 15.78 1.81 6.98
C LEU A 90 14.92 2.30 5.83
N ASN A 91 15.04 1.63 4.68
CA ASN A 91 14.13 1.74 3.55
C ASN A 91 13.68 0.32 3.18
N PHE A 92 12.39 0.03 3.32
CA PHE A 92 11.85 -1.31 3.14
C PHE A 92 10.53 -1.28 2.37
N LYS A 93 10.45 -1.98 1.24
CA LYS A 93 9.21 -2.17 0.49
C LYS A 93 8.29 -3.13 1.24
N LEU A 94 7.11 -2.63 1.62
CA LEU A 94 6.05 -3.34 2.33
C LEU A 94 5.19 -4.14 1.36
N ASN A 95 4.77 -3.53 0.25
CA ASN A 95 4.08 -4.20 -0.84
C ASN A 95 4.79 -3.86 -2.13
N GLU A 96 4.98 -4.87 -2.97
CA GLU A 96 5.63 -4.73 -4.27
C GLU A 96 5.15 -5.85 -5.19
N VAL A 97 4.90 -5.51 -6.45
CA VAL A 97 4.76 -6.49 -7.52
C VAL A 97 5.94 -6.33 -8.45
N LEU A 98 6.82 -7.32 -8.47
CA LEU A 98 7.84 -7.45 -9.49
C LEU A 98 7.26 -8.29 -10.62
N ALA A 99 6.69 -7.62 -11.63
CA ALA A 99 6.25 -8.24 -12.86
C ALA A 99 7.28 -7.96 -13.98
N ASP A 100 7.91 -9.01 -14.50
CA ASP A 100 8.55 -8.96 -15.82
C ASP A 100 7.68 -9.72 -16.85
N HIS A 101 8.15 -9.82 -18.09
CA HIS A 101 7.37 -10.40 -19.18
C HIS A 101 7.06 -11.90 -19.00
N GLU A 102 7.67 -12.58 -18.02
CA GLU A 102 7.50 -14.02 -17.78
C GLU A 102 7.10 -14.35 -16.32
N ASP A 103 7.45 -13.50 -15.34
CA ASP A 103 7.27 -13.76 -13.92
C ASP A 103 6.63 -12.58 -13.17
N ALA A 104 5.63 -12.85 -12.31
CA ALA A 104 5.07 -11.87 -11.39
C ALA A 104 5.24 -12.34 -9.94
N THR A 105 6.29 -11.85 -9.27
CA THR A 105 6.48 -12.07 -7.83
C THR A 105 5.77 -10.96 -7.05
N ILE A 106 4.76 -11.35 -6.30
CA ILE A 106 4.02 -10.51 -5.38
C ILE A 106 4.68 -10.64 -4.01
N MET A 107 5.07 -9.49 -3.45
CA MET A 107 5.60 -9.39 -2.09
C MET A 107 4.61 -8.63 -1.22
N THR A 108 4.26 -9.23 -0.09
CA THR A 108 3.41 -8.62 0.94
C THR A 108 4.13 -8.70 2.27
N THR A 109 4.25 -7.59 2.99
CA THR A 109 4.97 -7.53 4.26
C THR A 109 4.04 -7.18 5.41
N GLU A 110 4.00 -8.05 6.41
CA GLU A 110 3.40 -7.74 7.69
C GLU A 110 4.41 -7.04 8.61
N CYS A 111 3.96 -5.97 9.25
CA CYS A 111 4.75 -5.17 10.18
C CYS A 111 4.17 -5.29 11.59
N LEU A 112 4.99 -5.76 12.54
CA LEU A 112 4.65 -5.82 13.96
C LEU A 112 5.65 -4.98 14.76
N PHE A 113 5.11 -4.00 15.47
CA PHE A 113 5.88 -3.15 16.37
C PHE A 113 5.69 -3.58 17.83
N THR A 114 6.80 -3.66 18.57
CA THR A 114 6.83 -3.87 20.02
C THR A 114 7.68 -2.80 20.69
N ASP A 115 7.66 -2.73 22.02
CA ASP A 115 8.49 -1.80 22.80
C ASP A 115 10.00 -1.93 22.53
N THR A 116 10.46 -3.03 21.94
CA THR A 116 11.90 -3.33 21.78
C THR A 116 12.32 -3.73 20.38
N SER A 117 11.36 -4.02 19.51
CA SER A 117 11.64 -4.52 18.17
C SER A 117 10.61 -4.09 17.15
N LEU A 118 11.09 -3.92 15.92
CA LEU A 118 10.28 -3.90 14.72
C LEU A 118 10.48 -5.24 14.03
N ILE A 119 9.40 -6.00 13.85
CA ILE A 119 9.43 -7.30 13.18
C ILE A 119 8.72 -7.13 11.84
N LEU A 120 9.44 -7.41 10.76
CA LEU A 120 8.90 -7.43 9.40
C LEU A 120 8.88 -8.88 8.93
N THR A 121 7.71 -9.36 8.51
CA THR A 121 7.55 -10.68 7.88
C THR A 121 7.11 -10.47 6.46
N ARG A 122 7.98 -10.77 5.49
CA ARG A 122 7.68 -10.67 4.07
C ARG A 122 7.28 -12.03 3.53
N TYR A 123 6.18 -12.05 2.80
CA TYR A 123 5.67 -13.21 2.07
C TYR A 123 5.87 -12.95 0.58
N SER A 124 6.54 -13.86 -0.10
CA SER A 124 6.80 -13.80 -1.54
C SER A 124 6.06 -14.94 -2.22
N TYR A 125 5.20 -14.62 -3.18
CA TYR A 125 4.36 -15.56 -3.92
C TYR A 125 4.12 -15.02 -5.33
N TRP A 126 3.37 -15.73 -6.17
CA TRP A 126 3.16 -15.37 -7.56
C TRP A 126 1.72 -15.66 -8.00
N ASN A 127 1.28 -15.07 -9.12
CA ASN A 127 -0.02 -15.34 -9.76
C ASN A 127 0.16 -16.00 -11.15
N GLY A 128 -0.82 -16.78 -11.64
CA GLY A 128 -0.82 -17.30 -13.02
C GLY A 128 -0.15 -18.66 -13.28
N LEU A 129 0.76 -18.72 -14.26
CA LEU A 129 1.54 -19.92 -14.62
C LEU A 129 3.02 -19.55 -14.61
N CYS A 130 3.61 -19.45 -13.41
CA CYS A 130 5.04 -19.20 -13.28
C CYS A 130 5.82 -20.51 -13.17
N ASN A 131 6.75 -20.75 -14.09
CA ASN A 131 7.67 -21.88 -14.04
C ASN A 131 8.95 -21.46 -13.33
N GLY A 132 9.20 -22.02 -12.13
CA GLY A 132 10.43 -21.76 -11.38
C GLY A 132 10.36 -20.56 -10.42
N CYS A 133 9.21 -19.90 -10.30
CA CYS A 133 9.00 -18.89 -9.25
C CYS A 133 9.14 -19.51 -7.86
N GLN A 134 9.89 -18.81 -7.02
CA GLN A 134 10.00 -19.17 -5.62
C GLN A 134 8.80 -18.64 -4.83
N VAL A 135 8.27 -19.50 -3.96
CA VAL A 135 7.35 -19.11 -2.90
C VAL A 135 8.12 -19.16 -1.59
N GLY A 136 7.95 -18.16 -0.73
CA GLY A 136 8.68 -18.15 0.53
C GLY A 136 8.31 -17.05 1.49
N ILE A 137 9.01 -17.06 2.61
CA ILE A 137 8.84 -16.12 3.71
C ILE A 137 10.21 -15.67 4.20
N GLU A 138 10.31 -14.38 4.53
CA GLU A 138 11.47 -13.78 5.16
C GLU A 138 11.03 -13.11 6.47
N HIS A 139 11.84 -13.22 7.51
CA HIS A 139 11.66 -12.53 8.77
C HIS A 139 12.85 -11.61 9.01
N PHE A 140 12.58 -10.38 9.39
CA PHE A 140 13.57 -9.39 9.79
C PHE A 140 13.18 -8.80 11.14
N THR A 141 14.06 -8.91 12.13
CA THR A 141 13.85 -8.28 13.45
C THR A 141 14.86 -7.17 13.62
N TYR A 142 14.37 -5.92 13.66
CA TYR A 142 15.18 -4.74 13.95
C TYR A 142 14.99 -4.30 15.40
N GLY A 143 15.97 -3.60 15.95
CA GLY A 143 15.83 -2.93 17.24
C GLY A 143 17.10 -2.23 17.68
N PHE A 144 17.02 -1.51 18.80
CA PHE A 144 18.19 -0.87 19.39
C PHE A 144 19.15 -1.89 20.02
N ASN A 145 20.43 -1.78 19.68
CA ASN A 145 21.51 -2.53 20.33
C ASN A 145 21.85 -1.92 21.71
N ASN A 146 22.97 -2.33 22.31
CA ASN A 146 23.40 -1.80 23.61
C ASN A 146 24.00 -0.39 23.53
N ALA A 147 24.46 0.03 22.35
CA ALA A 147 24.99 1.37 22.09
C ALA A 147 23.89 2.38 21.66
N GLY A 148 22.61 1.98 21.66
CA GLY A 148 21.51 2.86 21.24
C GLY A 148 21.40 3.03 19.72
N VAL A 149 22.06 2.18 18.93
CA VAL A 149 21.95 2.19 17.46
C VAL A 149 20.85 1.22 17.04
N PHE A 150 19.96 1.67 16.17
CA PHE A 150 18.93 0.81 15.57
C PHE A 150 19.53 0.00 14.41
N CYS A 151 19.47 -1.32 14.50
CA CYS A 151 20.06 -2.22 13.52
C CYS A 151 19.23 -3.50 13.37
N LEU A 152 19.52 -4.27 12.32
CA LEU A 152 19.04 -5.64 12.19
C LEU A 152 19.64 -6.49 13.33
N LYS A 153 18.78 -7.18 14.07
CA LYS A 153 19.16 -8.08 15.17
C LYS A 153 19.16 -9.54 14.74
N ASP A 154 18.18 -9.92 13.94
CA ASP A 154 18.00 -11.28 13.47
C ASP A 154 17.28 -11.29 12.13
N SER A 155 17.61 -12.27 11.29
CA SER A 155 16.94 -12.49 10.01
C SER A 155 16.94 -13.97 9.64
N SER A 156 15.83 -14.43 9.07
CA SER A 156 15.72 -15.78 8.54
C SER A 156 14.84 -15.81 7.28
N SER A 157 15.05 -16.82 6.45
CA SER A 157 14.33 -16.98 5.19
C SER A 157 14.08 -18.44 4.88
N ALA A 158 12.93 -18.74 4.29
CA ALA A 158 12.60 -20.06 3.77
C ALA A 158 11.89 -19.91 2.41
N PHE A 159 12.48 -20.50 1.38
CA PHE A 159 11.99 -20.46 0.00
C PHE A 159 11.99 -21.86 -0.61
N THR A 160 11.10 -22.08 -1.56
CA THR A 160 11.11 -23.26 -2.43
C THR A 160 10.55 -22.89 -3.79
N TYR A 161 11.00 -23.60 -4.83
CA TYR A 161 10.46 -23.57 -6.19
C TYR A 161 9.62 -24.81 -6.50
N ASP A 162 9.60 -25.80 -5.59
CA ASP A 162 8.88 -27.06 -5.76
C ASP A 162 7.82 -27.25 -4.66
N PRO A 163 6.53 -27.34 -5.02
CA PRO A 163 5.46 -27.70 -4.08
C PRO A 163 5.71 -29.02 -3.35
N LYS A 164 6.43 -29.98 -3.96
CA LYS A 164 6.71 -31.28 -3.34
C LYS A 164 7.72 -31.20 -2.21
N GLU A 165 8.66 -30.26 -2.27
CA GLU A 165 9.64 -30.03 -1.20
C GLU A 165 9.00 -29.37 0.03
N LYS A 166 7.92 -28.61 -0.20
CA LYS A 166 7.12 -27.87 0.79
C LYS A 166 7.93 -26.84 1.58
N LEU A 167 7.28 -25.74 1.94
CA LEU A 167 7.87 -24.75 2.83
C LEU A 167 7.94 -25.30 4.26
N LYS A 168 9.18 -25.43 4.76
CA LYS A 168 9.48 -25.85 6.14
C LYS A 168 9.21 -24.71 7.12
N LEU A 169 7.92 -24.48 7.41
CA LEU A 169 7.44 -23.38 8.22
C LEU A 169 6.76 -23.84 9.51
N SER A 170 6.75 -22.96 10.51
CA SER A 170 5.94 -23.17 11.71
C SER A 170 4.44 -23.18 11.36
N LYS A 171 3.62 -23.79 12.21
CA LYS A 171 2.15 -23.79 12.04
C LYS A 171 1.59 -22.36 11.99
N LYS A 172 2.17 -21.44 12.75
CA LYS A 172 1.77 -20.02 12.79
C LYS A 172 2.07 -19.35 11.45
N ASP A 173 3.26 -19.54 10.91
CA ASP A 173 3.66 -18.93 9.64
C ASP A 173 2.82 -19.47 8.48
N LYS A 174 2.54 -20.77 8.45
CA LYS A 174 1.59 -21.36 7.48
C LYS A 174 0.21 -20.72 7.55
N SER A 175 -0.32 -20.52 8.75
CA SER A 175 -1.63 -19.89 8.94
C SER A 175 -1.64 -18.43 8.50
N ASN A 176 -0.57 -17.68 8.82
CA ASN A 176 -0.46 -16.28 8.40
C ASN A 176 -0.27 -16.16 6.89
N PHE A 177 0.55 -17.01 6.28
CA PHE A 177 0.75 -17.02 4.84
C PHE A 177 -0.57 -17.31 4.12
N ARG A 178 -1.35 -18.30 4.56
CA ARG A 178 -2.71 -18.53 4.02
C ARG A 178 -3.60 -17.30 4.11
N ARG A 179 -3.58 -16.59 5.25
CA ARG A 179 -4.36 -15.35 5.42
C ARG A 179 -3.92 -14.29 4.41
N VAL A 180 -2.62 -14.10 4.20
CA VAL A 180 -2.08 -13.18 3.20
C VAL A 180 -2.56 -13.55 1.79
N LEU A 181 -2.53 -14.83 1.42
CA LEU A 181 -3.01 -15.30 0.13
C LEU A 181 -4.52 -15.07 -0.07
N ILE A 182 -5.33 -15.23 0.99
CA ILE A 182 -6.78 -14.96 0.96
C ILE A 182 -7.06 -13.46 0.80
N GLN A 183 -6.27 -12.60 1.44
CA GLN A 183 -6.43 -11.15 1.41
C GLN A 183 -5.90 -10.51 0.12
N SER A 184 -5.13 -11.24 -0.69
CA SER A 184 -4.56 -10.73 -1.92
C SER A 184 -5.65 -10.48 -2.99
N PRO A 185 -5.81 -9.25 -3.50
CA PRO A 185 -6.82 -8.93 -4.51
C PRO A 185 -6.48 -9.50 -5.90
N ILE A 186 -5.22 -9.88 -6.15
CA ILE A 186 -4.77 -10.41 -7.45
C ILE A 186 -5.05 -11.90 -7.58
N LEU A 187 -5.11 -12.65 -6.47
CA LEU A 187 -5.21 -14.09 -6.52
C LEU A 187 -6.66 -14.55 -6.69
N ASP A 188 -6.91 -15.37 -7.70
CA ASP A 188 -8.14 -16.14 -7.81
C ASP A 188 -8.09 -17.42 -6.96
N GLU A 189 -9.20 -18.16 -6.93
CA GLU A 189 -9.29 -19.39 -6.14
C GLU A 189 -8.41 -20.53 -6.67
N THR A 190 -8.16 -20.57 -7.98
CA THR A 190 -7.30 -21.58 -8.61
C THR A 190 -5.85 -21.34 -8.23
N ASP A 191 -5.39 -20.10 -8.32
CA ASP A 191 -4.03 -19.71 -7.98
C ASP A 191 -3.75 -19.86 -6.48
N ARG A 192 -4.72 -19.50 -5.63
CA ARG A 192 -4.61 -19.77 -4.17
C ARG A 192 -4.39 -21.25 -3.87
N LYS A 193 -5.12 -22.15 -4.55
CA LYS A 193 -4.97 -23.60 -4.35
C LYS A 193 -3.57 -24.08 -4.73
N LYS A 194 -3.02 -23.63 -5.87
CA LYS A 194 -1.64 -23.94 -6.26
C LYS A 194 -0.65 -23.49 -5.19
N LEU A 195 -0.82 -22.28 -4.66
CA LEU A 195 0.05 -21.74 -3.61
C LEU A 195 -0.09 -22.49 -2.28
N TYR A 196 -1.25 -23.07 -1.97
CA TYR A 196 -1.42 -23.91 -0.78
C TYR A 196 -0.65 -25.22 -0.85
N GLU A 197 -0.39 -25.76 -2.05
CA GLU A 197 0.45 -26.96 -2.21
C GLU A 197 1.88 -26.74 -1.70
N TYR A 198 2.37 -25.49 -1.74
CA TYR A 198 3.66 -25.13 -1.14
C TYR A 198 3.64 -25.11 0.39
N LEU A 199 2.46 -24.98 1.01
CA LEU A 199 2.29 -24.82 2.47
C LEU A 199 1.91 -26.13 3.18
N GLU A 200 1.32 -27.10 2.50
CA GLU A 200 0.79 -28.37 3.05
C GLU A 200 1.78 -29.52 2.92
#